data_AF-A0A7X9QDC9-F1
#
_entry.id   AF-A0A7X9QDC9-F1
#
_cell.length_a   1.000
_cell.length_b   1.000
_cell.length_c   1.000
_cell.angle_alpha   90.00
_cell.angle_beta   90.00
_cell.angle_gamma   90.00
#
_symmetry.space_group_name_H-M   'P 1'
#
loop_
_entity.id
_entity.type
_entity.pdbx_description
1 polymer ?
#
loop_
_entity_poly.entity_id
_entity_poly.type
_entity_poly.pdbx_seq_one_letter_code
_entity_poly.pdbx_strand_id
1 'polypeptide(L)' 'MGNGTSTKHIFVTGGVASSLGKGLTASSLGSLLVARG' A
#
# COMPACT_ATOMS: atom_id res chain seq x y z
N MET A 1 -16.69 10.03 22.14
CA MET A 1 -15.72 8.92 22.14
C MET A 1 -15.27 8.71 20.70
N GLY A 2 -14.12 9.26 20.32
CA GLY A 2 -13.67 9.27 18.92
C GLY A 2 -13.26 7.89 18.44
N ASN A 3 -13.94 7.37 17.41
CA ASN A 3 -13.48 6.21 16.65
C ASN A 3 -13.29 6.61 15.18
N GLY A 4 -12.64 7.75 14.94
CA GLY A 4 -12.09 8.05 13.62
C GLY A 4 -10.80 7.26 13.49
N THR A 5 -10.83 6.14 12.78
CA THR A 5 -9.62 5.37 12.50
C THR A 5 -8.61 6.26 11.79
N SER A 6 -7.47 6.53 12.43
CA SER A 6 -6.41 7.36 11.85
C SER A 6 -5.91 6.75 10.54
N THR A 7 -5.83 7.57 9.49
CA THR A 7 -5.32 7.15 8.18
C THR A 7 -3.90 6.60 8.32
N LYS A 8 -3.71 5.37 7.86
CA LYS A 8 -2.39 4.72 7.86
C LYS A 8 -1.72 4.94 6.51
N HIS A 9 -0.54 5.54 6.51
CA HIS A 9 0.28 5.74 5.32
C HIS A 9 1.26 4.59 5.16
N ILE A 10 1.32 4.00 3.96
CA ILE A 10 2.25 2.92 3.62
C ILE A 10 3.19 3.44 2.53
N PHE A 11 4.48 3.50 2.84
CA PHE A 11 5.51 3.92 1.89
C PHE A 11 6.12 2.70 1.22
N VAL A 12 5.99 2.61 -0.10
CA VAL A 12 6.62 1.55 -0.89
C VAL A 12 7.93 2.08 -1.47
N THR A 13 9.05 1.62 -0.92
CA THR A 13 10.40 1.94 -1.40
C THR A 13 10.96 0.81 -2.27
N GLY A 14 12.10 1.05 -2.91
CA GLY A 14 12.73 0.06 -3.79
C GLY A 14 14.25 0.11 -3.73
N GLY A 15 14.87 -1.06 -3.63
CA GLY A 15 16.32 -1.23 -3.75
C GLY A 15 16.73 -1.89 -5.07
N VAL A 16 18.05 -1.95 -5.28
CA VAL A 16 18.81 -2.64 -6.36
C VAL A 16 18.61 -2.14 -7.80
N ALA A 17 17.40 -2.12 -8.32
CA ALA A 17 17.16 -1.79 -9.72
C ALA A 17 15.79 -1.15 -9.93
N SER A 18 15.71 -0.28 -10.94
CA SER A 18 14.44 0.17 -11.49
C SER A 18 13.74 -1.00 -12.21
N SER A 19 12.41 -1.00 -12.28
CA SER A 19 11.57 -2.02 -12.97
C SER A 19 11.25 -3.35 -12.27
N LEU A 20 11.54 -3.54 -10.97
CA LEU A 20 11.10 -4.73 -10.20
C LEU A 20 9.59 -4.80 -9.89
N GLY A 21 8.75 -4.11 -10.64
CA GLY A 21 7.30 -4.18 -10.47
C GLY A 21 6.75 -3.53 -9.20
N LYS A 22 7.49 -2.61 -8.55
CA LYS A 22 7.06 -1.93 -7.31
C LYS A 22 5.67 -1.30 -7.40
N GLY A 23 5.36 -0.68 -8.54
CA GLY A 23 4.02 -0.11 -8.80
C GLY A 23 2.92 -1.17 -8.89
N LEU A 24 3.20 -2.30 -9.55
CA LEU A 24 2.25 -3.42 -9.66
C LEU A 24 2.02 -4.07 -8.29
N THR A 25 3.07 -4.28 -7.51
CA THR A 25 2.98 -4.82 -6.15
C THR A 25 2.19 -3.86 -5.24
N ALA A 26 2.46 -2.55 -5.29
CA ALA A 26 1.71 -1.56 -4.52
C ALA A 26 0.23 -1.51 -4.92
N SER A 27 -0.07 -1.60 -6.22
CA SER A 27 -1.44 -1.60 -6.74
C SER A 27 -2.21 -2.87 -6.32
N SER A 28 -1.58 -4.04 -6.40
CA SER A 28 -2.16 -5.31 -5.93
C SER A 28 -2.41 -5.28 -4.41
N LEU A 29 -1.46 -4.76 -3.63
CA LEU A 29 -1.62 -4.56 -2.18
C LEU A 29 -2.79 -3.62 -1.88
N GLY A 30 -2.93 -2.51 -2.60
CA GLY A 30 -4.07 -1.60 -2.47
C GLY A 30 -5.40 -2.29 -2.76
N SER A 31 -5.47 -3.11 -3.82
CA SER A 31 -6.66 -3.88 -4.16
C SER A 31 -7.04 -4.88 -3.05
N LEU A 32 -6.06 -5.53 -2.42
CA LEU A 32 -6.30 -6.42 -1.28
C LEU A 32 -6.78 -5.68 -0.02
N LEU A 33 -6.25 -4.48 0.24
CA LEU A 33 -6.73 -3.66 1.36
C LEU A 33 -8.18 -3.22 1.14
N VAL A 34 -8.52 -2.78 -0.07
CA VAL A 34 -9.92 -2.44 -0.43
C VAL A 34 -10.83 -3.66 -0.29
N ALA A 35 -10.37 -4.84 -0.69
CA ALA A 35 -11.14 -6.08 -0.56
C ALA A 35 -11.38 -6.51 0.90
N ARG A 36 -10.64 -5.96 1.87
CA ARG A 36 -10.80 -6.26 3.30
C ARG A 36 -11.69 -5.26 4.06
N GLY A 37 -12.22 -4.24 3.40
CA GLY A 37 -12.97 -3.14 4.01
C GLY A 37 -12.09 -2.20 4.81
#